data_AF-A0A5N8XXA3-F1
#
_entry.id   AF-A0A5N8XXA3-F1
#
_cell.length_a   1.000
_cell.length_b   1.000
_cell.length_c   1.000
_cell.angle_alpha   90.00
_cell.angle_beta   90.00
_cell.angle_gamma   90.00
#
_symmetry.space_group_name_H-M   'P 1'
#
loop_
_entity.id
_entity.type
_entity.pdbx_description
1 polymer ?
#
loop_
_entity_poly.entity_id
_entity_poly.type
_entity_poly.pdbx_seq_one_letter_code
_entity_poly.pdbx_strand_id
1 'polypeptide(L)'
;MATAPCTAFRGVVEGSGAQIGPRLLYQRVSFLAGLCGGLTRQLVATRWDEGSLDVLAAGVDGKGESLPPKGWMALRRLGWAQAADPAEGVYVSDRVRRAAEEYAARTLRLALHRRTLVAAILATWPAEPSGRRSEAEWTALRAALPAGVSNAEIRNRTRQVSAYVREHGRLPVGLCELEDPPEVAGLVLLAAMDRQQVTLVRVDEATARLRVKLPLCAAPASGRDWAWHVIDIRLPGTVGADAVLHTPTLRPTLDGRVVVDLPHS
;
A
#
# COMPACT_ATOMS: atom_id res chain seq x y z
N MET A 1 -11.97 -11.32 9.05
CA MET A 1 -12.33 -10.39 7.96
C MET A 1 -11.86 -11.01 6.67
N ALA A 2 -12.78 -11.30 5.74
CA ALA A 2 -12.48 -11.87 4.43
C ALA A 2 -12.52 -10.76 3.36
N THR A 3 -11.93 -10.99 2.18
CA THR A 3 -11.99 -10.05 1.05
C THR A 3 -12.51 -10.77 -0.19
N ALA A 4 -13.56 -10.24 -0.79
CA ALA A 4 -14.16 -10.75 -2.02
C ALA A 4 -13.72 -9.90 -3.22
N PRO A 5 -13.09 -10.49 -4.25
CA PRO A 5 -12.80 -9.77 -5.48
C PRO A 5 -14.10 -9.59 -6.27
N CYS A 6 -14.54 -8.35 -6.42
CA CYS A 6 -15.68 -7.98 -7.24
C CYS A 6 -15.21 -7.23 -8.49
N THR A 7 -16.08 -7.05 -9.49
CA THR A 7 -15.75 -6.26 -10.69
C THR A 7 -16.75 -5.15 -10.91
N ALA A 8 -16.24 -3.95 -11.17
CA ALA A 8 -17.02 -2.78 -11.55
C ALA A 8 -16.97 -2.60 -13.07
N PHE A 9 -18.12 -2.68 -13.74
CA PHE A 9 -18.20 -2.61 -15.20
C PHE A 9 -18.71 -1.28 -15.74
N ARG A 10 -19.58 -0.59 -15.00
CA ARG A 10 -20.25 0.63 -15.44
C ARG A 10 -20.57 1.51 -14.25
N GLY A 11 -20.89 2.76 -14.53
CA GLY A 11 -21.38 3.67 -13.52
C GLY A 11 -22.22 4.77 -14.10
N VAL A 12 -22.60 5.71 -13.25
CA VAL A 12 -23.34 6.93 -13.61
C VAL A 12 -22.63 8.12 -12.98
N VAL A 13 -22.47 9.20 -13.74
CA VAL A 13 -22.07 10.49 -13.18
C VAL A 13 -23.28 11.06 -12.46
N GLU A 14 -23.22 11.16 -11.14
CA GLU A 14 -24.39 11.46 -10.31
C GLU A 14 -25.03 12.81 -10.66
N GLY A 15 -24.22 13.86 -10.84
CA GLY A 15 -24.73 15.20 -11.11
C GLY A 15 -25.42 15.37 -12.47
N SER A 16 -25.13 14.51 -13.45
CA SER A 16 -25.69 14.62 -14.81
C SER A 16 -26.54 13.43 -15.23
N GLY A 17 -26.53 12.33 -14.47
CA GLY A 17 -27.15 11.07 -14.87
C GLY A 17 -26.44 10.36 -16.03
N ALA A 18 -25.33 10.90 -16.55
CA ALA A 18 -24.65 10.35 -17.71
C ALA A 18 -24.06 8.97 -17.40
N GLN A 19 -24.42 7.98 -18.23
CA GLN A 19 -23.86 6.64 -18.12
C GLN A 19 -22.38 6.63 -18.52
N ILE A 20 -21.57 5.91 -17.75
CA ILE A 20 -20.16 5.66 -18.08
C ILE A 20 -19.94 4.18 -18.34
N GLY A 21 -19.41 3.89 -19.53
CA GLY A 21 -19.00 2.54 -19.90
C GLY A 21 -17.70 2.10 -19.23
N PRO A 22 -17.34 0.81 -19.37
CA PRO A 22 -16.18 0.22 -18.69
C PRO A 22 -14.87 0.97 -18.94
N ARG A 23 -14.60 1.36 -20.19
CA ARG A 23 -13.36 2.06 -20.57
C ARG A 23 -13.20 3.41 -19.86
N LEU A 24 -14.25 4.21 -19.80
CA LEU A 24 -14.19 5.53 -19.16
C LEU A 24 -14.11 5.40 -17.65
N LEU A 25 -14.81 4.42 -17.06
CA LEU A 25 -14.68 4.12 -15.64
C LEU A 25 -13.23 3.70 -15.30
N TYR A 26 -12.65 2.78 -16.08
CA TYR A 26 -11.26 2.36 -15.95
C TYR A 26 -10.30 3.55 -16.01
N GLN A 27 -10.46 4.45 -16.99
CA GLN A 27 -9.62 5.65 -17.10
C GLN A 27 -9.70 6.53 -15.86
N ARG A 28 -10.91 6.83 -15.36
CA ARG A 28 -11.09 7.70 -14.17
C ARG A 28 -10.53 7.07 -12.90
N VAL A 29 -10.71 5.76 -12.72
CA VAL A 29 -10.10 5.04 -11.59
C VAL A 29 -8.58 5.00 -11.73
N SER A 30 -8.06 4.85 -12.95
CA SER A 30 -6.62 4.88 -13.23
C SER A 30 -6.00 6.25 -12.95
N PHE A 31 -6.70 7.34 -13.26
CA PHE A 31 -6.27 8.69 -12.87
C PHE A 31 -6.15 8.82 -11.36
N LEU A 32 -7.17 8.37 -10.61
CA LEU A 32 -7.12 8.39 -9.14
C LEU A 32 -5.99 7.50 -8.59
N ALA A 33 -5.81 6.29 -9.14
CA ALA A 33 -4.74 5.38 -8.77
C ALA A 33 -3.35 5.96 -9.07
N GLY A 34 -3.21 6.68 -10.19
CA GLY A 34 -1.99 7.40 -10.54
C GLY A 34 -1.65 8.51 -9.54
N LEU A 35 -2.63 9.32 -9.15
CA LEU A 35 -2.45 10.36 -8.13
C LEU A 35 -2.03 9.76 -6.77
N CYS A 36 -2.75 8.74 -6.29
CA CYS A 36 -2.41 8.04 -5.04
C CYS A 36 -1.03 7.39 -5.11
N GLY A 37 -0.75 6.67 -6.21
CA GLY A 37 0.50 5.93 -6.40
C GLY A 37 1.71 6.84 -6.51
N GLY A 38 1.60 7.98 -7.21
CA GLY A 38 2.66 8.99 -7.31
C GLY A 38 3.06 9.55 -5.95
N LEU A 39 2.07 9.99 -5.16
CA LEU A 39 2.31 10.50 -3.80
C LEU A 39 2.87 9.41 -2.88
N THR A 40 2.34 8.19 -2.95
CA THR A 40 2.82 7.05 -2.16
C THR A 40 4.29 6.75 -2.48
N ARG A 41 4.67 6.72 -3.76
CA ARG A 41 6.04 6.46 -4.19
C ARG A 41 7.01 7.52 -3.66
N GLN A 42 6.63 8.80 -3.73
CA GLN A 42 7.45 9.88 -3.16
C GLN A 42 7.66 9.71 -1.65
N LEU A 43 6.59 9.42 -0.89
CA LEU A 43 6.67 9.20 0.56
C LEU A 43 7.55 8.00 0.91
N VAL A 44 7.37 6.88 0.22
CA VAL A 44 8.14 5.65 0.45
C VAL A 44 9.61 5.89 0.11
N ALA A 45 9.92 6.44 -1.06
CA ALA A 45 11.30 6.71 -1.48
C ALA A 45 12.01 7.68 -0.54
N THR A 46 11.33 8.75 -0.11
CA THR A 46 11.92 9.75 0.81
C THR A 46 12.20 9.20 2.20
N ARG A 47 11.51 8.12 2.61
CA ARG A 47 11.63 7.49 3.93
C ARG A 47 12.24 6.09 3.86
N TRP A 48 12.86 5.75 2.74
CA TRP A 48 13.56 4.49 2.55
C TRP A 48 15.01 4.62 3.01
N ASP A 49 15.18 4.81 4.31
CA ASP A 49 16.47 4.87 4.98
C ASP A 49 16.38 4.21 6.36
N GLU A 50 17.51 3.72 6.87
CA GLU A 50 17.55 2.98 8.14
C GLU A 50 17.04 3.82 9.32
N GLY A 51 17.32 5.14 9.33
CA GLY A 51 16.89 6.04 10.39
C GLY A 51 15.38 6.25 10.41
N SER A 52 14.75 6.44 9.25
CA SER A 52 13.29 6.48 9.14
C SER A 52 12.67 5.14 9.56
N LEU A 53 13.26 4.00 9.17
CA LEU A 53 12.76 2.70 9.60
C LEU A 53 12.93 2.47 11.12
N ASP A 54 13.99 2.99 11.75
CA ASP A 54 14.17 2.99 13.20
C ASP A 54 13.05 3.77 13.92
N VAL A 55 12.72 4.97 13.42
CA VAL A 55 11.63 5.78 13.97
C VAL A 55 10.29 5.04 13.89
N LEU A 56 10.00 4.36 12.77
CA LEU A 56 8.78 3.55 12.65
C LEU A 56 8.80 2.32 13.58
N ALA A 57 9.95 1.66 13.73
CA ALA A 57 10.11 0.48 14.58
C ALA A 57 9.95 0.83 16.07
N ALA A 58 10.42 2.00 16.49
CA ALA A 58 10.25 2.50 17.86
C ALA A 58 8.77 2.66 18.24
N GLY A 59 7.89 2.89 17.25
CA GLY A 59 6.44 2.96 17.47
C GLY A 59 6.00 4.18 18.26
N VAL A 60 6.89 5.17 18.47
CA VAL A 60 6.62 6.43 19.17
C VAL A 60 7.15 7.61 18.36
N ASP A 61 6.60 8.81 18.61
CA ASP A 61 7.11 10.04 18.02
C ASP A 61 8.26 10.67 18.83
N GLY A 62 8.77 11.83 18.40
CA GLY A 62 9.85 12.55 19.08
C GLY A 62 9.52 13.06 20.50
N LYS A 63 8.25 12.94 20.93
CA LYS A 63 7.80 13.25 22.30
C LYS A 63 7.54 11.98 23.13
N GLY A 64 7.76 10.80 22.56
CA GLY A 64 7.50 9.51 23.20
C GLY A 64 6.03 9.07 23.13
N GLU A 65 5.17 9.74 22.36
CA GLU A 65 3.77 9.33 22.21
C GLU A 65 3.65 8.19 21.20
N SER A 66 2.83 7.16 21.51
CA SER A 66 2.58 6.05 20.60
C SER A 66 2.08 6.50 19.22
N LEU A 67 2.59 5.89 18.17
CA LEU A 67 2.12 6.15 16.81
C LEU A 67 0.69 5.60 16.61
N PRO A 68 -0.20 6.37 15.96
CA PRO A 68 -1.54 5.92 15.66
C PRO A 68 -1.56 4.63 14.82
N PRO A 69 -2.57 3.76 15.02
CA PRO A 69 -2.70 2.54 14.22
C PRO A 69 -2.97 2.86 12.74
N LYS A 70 -3.76 3.92 12.47
CA LYS A 70 -3.97 4.42 11.09
C LYS A 70 -2.67 5.01 10.56
N GLY A 71 -2.19 4.45 9.45
CA GLY A 71 -0.92 4.81 8.84
C GLY A 71 -0.84 6.28 8.45
N TRP A 72 -1.89 6.83 7.85
CA TRP A 72 -1.89 8.25 7.46
C TRP A 72 -1.75 9.21 8.66
N MET A 73 -2.35 8.86 9.81
CA MET A 73 -2.21 9.64 11.03
C MET A 73 -0.80 9.51 11.61
N ALA A 74 -0.20 8.33 11.53
CA ALA A 74 1.19 8.12 11.96
C ALA A 74 2.18 8.96 11.14
N LEU A 75 2.03 9.00 9.81
CA LEU A 75 2.89 9.85 8.97
C LEU A 75 2.72 11.33 9.27
N ARG A 76 1.50 11.78 9.60
CA ARG A 76 1.27 13.17 10.01
C ARG A 76 1.86 13.49 11.38
N ARG A 77 1.72 12.58 12.36
CA ARG A 77 2.33 12.73 13.69
C ARG A 77 3.86 12.80 13.60
N LEU A 78 4.46 12.02 12.71
CA LEU A 78 5.90 12.06 12.45
C LEU A 78 6.36 13.27 11.62
N GLY A 79 5.43 14.09 11.11
CA GLY A 79 5.76 15.18 10.21
C GLY A 79 6.40 14.67 8.91
N TRP A 80 5.92 13.57 8.36
CA TRP A 80 6.41 13.01 7.10
C TRP A 80 5.46 13.25 5.91
N ALA A 81 4.19 13.56 6.18
CA ALA A 81 3.16 13.70 5.15
C ALA A 81 3.38 14.87 4.16
N GLN A 82 4.25 15.83 4.48
CA GLN A 82 4.64 16.95 3.63
C GLN A 82 5.82 16.62 2.70
N ALA A 83 6.39 15.42 2.80
CA ALA A 83 7.48 14.99 1.91
C ALA A 83 6.99 14.57 0.52
N ALA A 84 5.68 14.62 0.26
CA ALA A 84 5.11 14.33 -1.04
C ALA A 84 4.13 15.42 -1.46
N ASP A 85 4.37 15.93 -2.66
CA ASP A 85 3.57 16.95 -3.29
C ASP A 85 3.03 16.47 -4.64
N PRO A 86 1.80 16.87 -4.99
CA PRO A 86 1.30 16.64 -6.33
C PRO A 86 2.16 17.41 -7.35
N ALA A 87 2.10 16.99 -8.61
CA ALA A 87 2.71 17.76 -9.69
C ALA A 87 2.17 19.19 -9.72
N GLU A 88 2.97 20.13 -10.22
CA GLU A 88 2.57 21.54 -10.30
C GLU A 88 1.22 21.72 -11.01
N GLY A 89 0.34 22.54 -10.42
CA GLY A 89 -1.00 22.78 -10.92
C GLY A 89 -2.00 21.64 -10.70
N VAL A 90 -1.60 20.50 -10.13
CA VAL A 90 -2.51 19.38 -9.85
C VAL A 90 -3.14 19.51 -8.47
N TYR A 91 -4.46 19.65 -8.46
CA TYR A 91 -5.29 19.66 -7.26
C TYR A 91 -5.56 18.24 -6.76
N VAL A 92 -5.17 17.97 -5.52
CA VAL A 92 -5.45 16.72 -4.80
C VAL A 92 -6.18 17.04 -3.50
N SER A 93 -7.33 16.38 -3.27
CA SER A 93 -8.05 16.54 -2.00
C SER A 93 -7.29 15.91 -0.84
N ASP A 94 -7.48 16.41 0.39
CA ASP A 94 -6.90 15.81 1.60
C ASP A 94 -7.23 14.31 1.73
N ARG A 95 -8.37 13.85 1.21
CA ARG A 95 -8.78 12.43 1.30
C ARG A 95 -7.96 11.55 0.37
N VAL A 96 -7.59 12.06 -0.79
CA VAL A 96 -6.65 11.39 -1.69
C VAL A 96 -5.25 11.37 -1.07
N ARG A 97 -4.82 12.46 -0.42
CA ARG A 97 -3.55 12.47 0.35
C ARG A 97 -3.57 11.40 1.45
N ARG A 98 -4.64 11.29 2.25
CA ARG A 98 -4.78 10.24 3.29
C ARG A 98 -4.64 8.82 2.72
N ALA A 99 -5.21 8.55 1.54
CA ALA A 99 -5.08 7.23 0.92
C ALA A 99 -3.63 6.92 0.50
N ALA A 100 -2.92 7.91 -0.04
CA ALA A 100 -1.50 7.77 -0.35
C ALA A 100 -0.64 7.61 0.92
N GLU A 101 -0.88 8.44 1.93
CA GLU A 101 -0.20 8.38 3.23
C GLU A 101 -0.44 7.02 3.93
N GLU A 102 -1.67 6.51 3.91
CA GLU A 102 -2.01 5.20 4.46
C GLU A 102 -1.26 4.07 3.73
N TYR A 103 -1.21 4.13 2.40
CA TYR A 103 -0.50 3.11 1.64
C TYR A 103 1.01 3.18 1.91
N ALA A 104 1.61 4.37 1.91
CA ALA A 104 3.02 4.54 2.21
C ALA A 104 3.38 4.00 3.60
N ALA A 105 2.58 4.31 4.62
CA ALA A 105 2.78 3.79 5.97
C ALA A 105 2.70 2.25 6.04
N ARG A 106 1.75 1.63 5.33
CA ARG A 106 1.66 0.15 5.27
C ARG A 106 2.90 -0.44 4.61
N THR A 107 3.35 0.14 3.50
CA THR A 107 4.55 -0.31 2.78
C THR A 107 5.80 -0.23 3.65
N LEU A 108 6.01 0.90 4.34
CA LEU A 108 7.16 1.08 5.24
C LEU A 108 7.07 0.17 6.48
N ARG A 109 5.89 -0.02 7.07
CA ARG A 109 5.71 -0.96 8.19
C ARG A 109 5.97 -2.41 7.79
N LEU A 110 5.56 -2.82 6.58
CA LEU A 110 5.88 -4.15 6.04
C LEU A 110 7.39 -4.33 5.81
N ALA A 111 8.13 -3.24 5.59
CA ALA A 111 9.59 -3.31 5.48
C ALA A 111 10.27 -3.63 6.82
N LEU A 112 9.66 -3.33 7.96
CA LEU A 112 10.26 -3.61 9.28
C LEU A 112 10.49 -5.11 9.51
N HIS A 113 9.56 -5.97 9.08
CA HIS A 113 9.75 -7.42 9.14
C HIS A 113 10.96 -7.87 8.30
N ARG A 114 11.04 -7.37 7.06
CA ARG A 114 12.17 -7.66 6.16
C ARG A 114 13.49 -7.14 6.74
N ARG A 115 13.47 -5.97 7.38
CA ARG A 115 14.63 -5.34 8.01
C ARG A 115 15.16 -6.20 9.15
N THR A 116 14.30 -6.66 10.05
CA THR A 116 14.69 -7.55 11.16
C THR A 116 15.30 -8.86 10.65
N LEU A 117 14.70 -9.45 9.60
CA LEU A 117 15.25 -10.65 8.95
C LEU A 117 16.65 -10.41 8.35
N VAL A 118 16.84 -9.31 7.61
CA VAL A 118 18.14 -8.95 7.03
C VAL A 118 19.16 -8.69 8.13
N ALA A 119 18.82 -7.92 9.17
CA ALA A 119 19.71 -7.66 10.29
C ALA A 119 20.20 -8.95 10.97
N ALA A 120 19.30 -9.92 11.21
CA ALA A 120 19.67 -11.22 11.77
C ALA A 120 20.61 -12.02 10.84
N ILE A 121 20.38 -11.99 9.53
CA ILE A 121 21.25 -12.63 8.54
C ILE A 121 22.64 -12.01 8.53
N LEU A 122 22.73 -10.67 8.55
CA LEU A 122 23.99 -9.93 8.54
C LEU A 122 24.79 -10.14 9.83
N ALA A 123 24.12 -10.07 10.99
CA ALA A 123 24.75 -10.30 12.29
C ALA A 123 25.32 -11.72 12.46
N THR A 124 24.82 -12.67 11.67
CA THR A 124 25.24 -14.07 11.70
C THR A 124 25.84 -14.50 10.37
N TRP A 125 26.37 -13.56 9.57
CA TRP A 125 26.88 -13.89 8.25
C TRP A 125 28.04 -14.91 8.35
N PRO A 126 28.09 -15.94 7.49
CA PRO A 126 29.14 -16.96 7.59
C PRO A 126 30.53 -16.37 7.39
N ALA A 127 31.50 -16.80 8.19
CA ALA A 127 32.88 -16.38 8.04
C ALA A 127 33.55 -16.99 6.79
N GLU A 128 33.09 -18.17 6.38
CA GLU A 128 33.63 -18.91 5.24
C GLU A 128 33.13 -18.36 3.89
N PRO A 129 34.04 -18.05 2.94
CA PRO A 129 33.68 -17.54 1.61
C PRO A 129 32.81 -18.49 0.78
N SER A 130 32.78 -19.79 1.14
CA SER A 130 31.95 -20.79 0.49
C SER A 130 30.43 -20.55 0.63
N GLY A 131 30.02 -19.66 1.54
CA GLY A 131 28.62 -19.29 1.77
C GLY A 131 27.79 -20.37 2.47
N ARG A 132 28.42 -21.49 2.90
CA ARG A 132 27.75 -22.54 3.67
C ARG A 132 27.81 -22.21 5.16
N ARG A 133 26.63 -22.23 5.80
CA ARG A 133 26.48 -22.14 7.25
C ARG A 133 26.77 -23.50 7.90
N SER A 134 27.62 -23.49 8.93
CA SER A 134 27.78 -24.54 9.92
C SER A 134 26.52 -24.68 10.81
N GLU A 135 26.41 -25.78 11.55
CA GLU A 135 25.32 -25.98 12.54
C GLU A 135 25.30 -24.88 13.61
N ALA A 136 26.47 -24.39 14.03
CA ALA A 136 26.58 -23.30 15.00
C ALA A 136 26.03 -21.98 14.42
N GLU A 137 26.38 -21.65 13.17
CA GLU A 137 25.86 -20.46 12.48
C GLU A 137 24.36 -20.56 12.17
N TRP A 138 23.85 -21.78 11.92
CA TRP A 138 22.41 -22.02 11.82
C TRP A 138 21.69 -21.79 13.15
N THR A 139 22.28 -22.26 14.24
CA THR A 139 21.73 -22.08 15.59
C THR A 139 21.72 -20.59 15.97
N ALA A 140 22.82 -19.88 15.72
CA ALA A 140 22.91 -18.44 15.96
C ALA A 140 21.89 -17.65 15.13
N LEU A 141 21.75 -17.96 13.83
CA LEU A 141 20.74 -17.33 12.99
C LEU A 141 19.33 -17.59 13.52
N ARG A 142 18.97 -18.83 13.85
CA ARG A 142 17.64 -19.16 14.38
C ARG A 142 17.33 -18.43 15.69
N ALA A 143 18.34 -18.22 16.54
CA ALA A 143 18.19 -17.47 17.79
C ALA A 143 17.95 -15.96 17.55
N ALA A 144 18.48 -15.40 16.46
CA ALA A 144 18.33 -13.99 16.11
C ALA A 144 17.07 -13.69 15.27
N LEU A 145 16.44 -14.70 14.68
CA LEU A 145 15.28 -14.52 13.80
C LEU A 145 13.98 -14.21 14.56
N PRO A 146 13.11 -13.35 14.01
CA PRO A 146 11.77 -13.17 14.55
C PRO A 146 10.93 -14.44 14.37
N ALA A 147 9.94 -14.62 15.24
CA ALA A 147 9.02 -15.74 15.16
C ALA A 147 8.24 -15.74 13.82
N GLY A 148 7.99 -16.93 13.27
CA GLY A 148 7.19 -17.10 12.06
C GLY A 148 7.94 -16.93 10.73
N VAL A 149 9.25 -16.66 10.76
CA VAL A 149 10.08 -16.62 9.54
C VAL A 149 10.17 -18.01 8.91
N SER A 150 9.88 -18.09 7.62
CA SER A 150 9.98 -19.32 6.84
C SER A 150 11.40 -19.59 6.33
N ASN A 151 11.72 -20.87 6.09
CA ASN A 151 12.97 -21.26 5.40
C ASN A 151 13.09 -20.65 3.99
N ALA A 152 11.96 -20.35 3.34
CA ALA A 152 11.97 -19.69 2.03
C ALA A 152 12.45 -18.25 2.13
N GLU A 153 11.97 -17.48 3.11
CA GLU A 153 12.41 -16.10 3.38
C GLU A 153 13.91 -16.04 3.71
N ILE A 154 14.38 -16.91 4.61
CA ILE A 154 15.81 -16.99 4.98
C ILE A 154 16.67 -17.24 3.73
N ARG A 155 16.31 -18.24 2.92
CA ARG A 155 17.06 -18.60 1.71
C ARG A 155 17.06 -17.46 0.70
N ASN A 156 15.93 -16.80 0.49
CA ASN A 156 15.83 -15.70 -0.46
C ASN A 156 16.72 -14.52 -0.04
N ARG A 157 16.65 -14.11 1.22
CA ARG A 157 17.46 -13.00 1.73
C ARG A 157 18.95 -13.33 1.83
N THR A 158 19.29 -14.56 2.20
CA THR A 158 20.70 -15.00 2.19
C THR A 158 21.27 -14.92 0.78
N ARG A 159 20.53 -15.37 -0.25
CA ARG A 159 20.98 -15.26 -1.66
C ARG A 159 21.16 -13.81 -2.09
N GLN A 160 20.27 -12.92 -1.68
CA GLN A 160 20.35 -11.50 -1.99
C GLN A 160 21.60 -10.85 -1.38
N VAL A 161 21.89 -11.11 -0.10
CA VAL A 161 23.13 -10.65 0.54
C VAL A 161 24.36 -11.26 -0.12
N SER A 162 24.34 -12.55 -0.48
CA SER A 162 25.46 -13.17 -1.21
C SER A 162 25.70 -12.54 -2.59
N ALA A 163 24.64 -12.14 -3.29
CA ALA A 163 24.76 -11.42 -4.56
C ALA A 163 25.40 -10.04 -4.33
N TYR A 164 24.92 -9.29 -3.33
CA TYR A 164 25.49 -8.01 -2.94
C TYR A 164 26.98 -8.11 -2.60
N VAL A 165 27.38 -9.08 -1.77
CA VAL A 165 28.80 -9.30 -1.41
C VAL A 165 29.66 -9.61 -2.63
N ARG A 166 29.14 -10.37 -3.60
CA ARG A 166 29.86 -10.70 -4.83
C ARG A 166 30.09 -9.48 -5.71
N GLU A 167 29.12 -8.57 -5.73
CA GLU A 167 29.17 -7.34 -6.53
C GLU A 167 30.04 -6.26 -5.87
N HIS A 168 29.91 -6.08 -4.55
CA HIS A 168 30.50 -4.96 -3.82
C HIS A 168 31.71 -5.32 -2.94
N GLY A 169 32.02 -6.60 -2.76
CA GLY A 169 33.14 -7.07 -1.95
C GLY A 169 32.97 -6.89 -0.43
N ARG A 170 31.78 -6.50 0.03
CA ARG A 170 31.45 -6.28 1.45
C ARG A 170 29.98 -6.58 1.73
N LEU A 171 29.65 -6.73 3.01
CA LEU A 171 28.25 -6.81 3.43
C LEU A 171 27.53 -5.47 3.25
N PRO A 172 26.22 -5.48 2.96
CA PRO A 172 25.39 -4.29 3.07
C PRO A 172 25.30 -3.89 4.55
N VAL A 173 25.17 -2.60 4.82
CA VAL A 173 24.97 -2.05 6.17
C VAL A 173 23.57 -2.40 6.70
N GLY A 174 22.58 -2.51 5.81
CA GLY A 174 21.20 -2.76 6.19
C GLY A 174 20.28 -3.09 5.01
N LEU A 175 18.98 -3.06 5.27
CA LEU A 175 17.95 -3.35 4.26
C LEU A 175 17.94 -2.30 3.16
N CYS A 176 18.00 -1.01 3.53
CA CYS A 176 17.84 0.09 2.57
C CYS A 176 19.01 0.23 1.59
N GLU A 177 20.16 -0.37 1.91
CA GLU A 177 21.29 -0.49 0.98
C GLU A 177 21.19 -1.76 0.11
N LEU A 178 20.59 -2.83 0.65
CA LEU A 178 20.43 -4.11 -0.03
C LEU A 178 19.24 -4.13 -1.02
N GLU A 179 18.20 -3.34 -0.75
CA GLU A 179 16.97 -3.25 -1.51
C GLU A 179 16.66 -1.81 -1.89
N ASP A 180 16.26 -1.58 -3.14
CA ASP A 180 15.58 -0.36 -3.55
C ASP A 180 14.23 -0.19 -2.81
N PRO A 181 13.69 1.04 -2.72
CA PRO A 181 12.36 1.28 -2.21
C PRO A 181 11.32 0.37 -2.91
N PRO A 182 10.38 -0.26 -2.17
CA PRO A 182 9.41 -1.18 -2.75
C PRO A 182 8.55 -0.52 -3.82
N GLU A 183 8.31 -1.23 -4.90
CA GLU A 183 7.39 -0.80 -5.94
C GLU A 183 5.97 -0.62 -5.40
N VAL A 184 5.35 0.50 -5.79
CA VAL A 184 4.01 0.88 -5.37
C VAL A 184 3.02 0.53 -6.48
N ALA A 185 2.10 -0.38 -6.18
CA ALA A 185 1.06 -0.78 -7.13
C ALA A 185 0.04 0.34 -7.34
N GLY A 186 -0.51 0.44 -8.55
CA GLY A 186 -1.61 1.35 -8.85
C GLY A 186 -2.92 0.88 -8.21
N LEU A 187 -3.18 1.30 -6.96
CA LEU A 187 -4.42 0.99 -6.25
C LEU A 187 -4.92 2.19 -5.44
N VAL A 188 -6.18 2.15 -5.04
CA VAL A 188 -6.83 3.21 -4.25
C VAL A 188 -7.43 2.61 -2.98
N LEU A 189 -6.80 2.87 -1.84
CA LEU A 189 -7.30 2.46 -0.51
C LEU A 189 -8.46 3.38 -0.08
N LEU A 190 -9.67 3.14 -0.58
CA LEU A 190 -10.81 4.00 -0.25
C LEU A 190 -11.15 4.00 1.25
N ALA A 191 -10.80 2.94 1.99
CA ALA A 191 -10.98 2.86 3.44
C ALA A 191 -10.20 3.92 4.25
N ALA A 192 -9.19 4.56 3.65
CA ALA A 192 -8.48 5.70 4.24
C ALA A 192 -9.22 7.04 4.04
N MET A 193 -10.25 7.04 3.21
CA MET A 193 -11.07 8.21 2.86
C MET A 193 -12.34 8.23 3.70
N ASP A 194 -13.02 9.38 3.73
CA ASP A 194 -14.28 9.55 4.45
C ASP A 194 -15.46 9.80 3.49
N ARG A 195 -16.64 10.02 4.07
CA ARG A 195 -17.90 10.25 3.34
C ARG A 195 -17.89 11.43 2.37
N GLN A 196 -16.88 12.30 2.42
CA GLN A 196 -16.71 13.38 1.44
C GLN A 196 -16.13 12.89 0.10
N GLN A 197 -15.59 11.67 0.07
CA GLN A 197 -14.96 11.09 -1.12
C GLN A 197 -15.56 9.73 -1.50
N VAL A 198 -16.05 8.94 -0.53
CA VAL A 198 -16.58 7.59 -0.77
C VAL A 198 -17.70 7.22 0.20
N THR A 199 -18.72 6.51 -0.30
CA THR A 199 -19.69 5.77 0.51
C THR A 199 -20.00 4.42 -0.13
N LEU A 200 -20.25 3.39 0.67
CA LEU A 200 -20.66 2.07 0.22
C LEU A 200 -21.97 1.70 0.92
N VAL A 201 -22.95 1.24 0.16
CA VAL A 201 -24.20 0.70 0.71
C VAL A 201 -24.53 -0.63 0.06
N ARG A 202 -25.02 -1.59 0.84
CA ARG A 202 -25.67 -2.79 0.28
C ARG A 202 -27.03 -2.38 -0.27
N VAL A 203 -27.35 -2.83 -1.49
CA VAL A 203 -28.65 -2.57 -2.13
C VAL A 203 -29.57 -3.77 -1.92
N ASP A 204 -29.05 -4.97 -2.15
CA ASP A 204 -29.74 -6.25 -1.96
C ASP A 204 -28.72 -7.36 -1.64
N GLU A 205 -29.16 -8.63 -1.66
CA GLU A 205 -28.31 -9.79 -1.37
C GLU A 205 -27.12 -9.91 -2.33
N ALA A 206 -27.31 -9.55 -3.61
CA ALA A 206 -26.35 -9.74 -4.69
C ALA A 206 -25.68 -8.43 -5.17
N THR A 207 -26.10 -7.28 -4.65
CA THR A 207 -25.69 -5.97 -5.15
C THR A 207 -25.29 -5.02 -4.03
N ALA A 208 -24.15 -4.35 -4.23
CA ALA A 208 -23.74 -3.18 -3.45
C ALA A 208 -23.55 -1.98 -4.38
N ARG A 209 -23.74 -0.78 -3.85
CA ARG A 209 -23.56 0.49 -4.55
C ARG A 209 -22.44 1.27 -3.93
N LEU A 210 -21.38 1.46 -4.70
CA LEU A 210 -20.25 2.32 -4.38
C LEU A 210 -20.49 3.69 -5.00
N ARG A 211 -20.53 4.71 -4.14
CA ARG A 211 -20.48 6.10 -4.56
C ARG A 211 -19.08 6.62 -4.28
N VAL A 212 -18.38 7.09 -5.30
CA VAL A 212 -16.99 7.52 -5.19
C VAL A 212 -16.76 8.76 -6.04
N LYS A 213 -16.03 9.74 -5.51
CA LYS A 213 -15.65 10.93 -6.28
C LYS A 213 -14.37 10.62 -7.06
N LEU A 214 -14.43 10.67 -8.39
CA LEU A 214 -13.28 10.39 -9.27
C LEU A 214 -12.89 11.65 -10.07
N PRO A 215 -11.60 11.79 -10.42
CA PRO A 215 -11.15 12.86 -11.29
C PRO A 215 -11.66 12.62 -12.72
N LEU A 216 -11.94 13.72 -13.42
CA LEU A 216 -12.43 13.72 -14.80
C LEU A 216 -11.28 13.69 -15.82
N CYS A 217 -10.08 14.06 -15.40
CA CYS A 217 -8.85 14.07 -16.19
C CYS A 217 -7.66 13.60 -15.32
N ALA A 218 -6.51 13.33 -15.94
CA ALA A 218 -5.34 12.81 -15.25
C ALA A 218 -4.69 13.82 -14.28
N ALA A 219 -4.76 15.10 -14.63
CA ALA A 219 -4.17 16.22 -13.89
C ALA A 219 -5.28 17.24 -13.56
N PRO A 220 -6.17 16.94 -12.60
CA PRO A 220 -7.24 17.86 -12.22
C PRO A 220 -6.64 19.14 -11.65
N ALA A 221 -7.03 20.30 -12.15
CA ALA A 221 -6.51 21.59 -11.71
C ALA A 221 -7.30 22.18 -10.53
N SER A 222 -8.54 21.72 -10.34
CA SER A 222 -9.41 22.20 -9.27
C SER A 222 -10.44 21.15 -8.86
N GLY A 223 -11.21 21.45 -7.81
CA GLY A 223 -12.35 20.61 -7.39
C GLY A 223 -13.46 20.46 -8.45
N ARG A 224 -13.48 21.31 -9.49
CA ARG A 224 -14.43 21.20 -10.62
C ARG A 224 -14.10 20.05 -11.56
N ASP A 225 -12.85 19.61 -11.57
CA ASP A 225 -12.37 18.48 -12.37
C ASP A 225 -12.64 17.13 -11.71
N TRP A 226 -13.57 17.09 -10.76
CA TRP A 226 -13.95 15.92 -9.99
C TRP A 226 -15.47 15.80 -9.95
N ALA A 227 -15.98 14.58 -10.14
CA ALA A 227 -17.41 14.31 -10.06
C ALA A 227 -17.69 13.08 -9.21
N TRP A 228 -18.89 13.01 -8.66
CA TRP A 228 -19.39 11.79 -8.03
C TRP A 228 -19.81 10.77 -9.08
N HIS A 229 -19.40 9.53 -8.87
CA HIS A 229 -19.78 8.37 -9.66
C HIS A 229 -20.50 7.37 -8.77
N VAL A 230 -21.60 6.84 -9.27
CA VAL A 230 -22.33 5.73 -8.67
C VAL A 230 -22.01 4.47 -9.48
N ILE A 231 -21.51 3.44 -8.82
CA ILE A 231 -21.04 2.20 -9.42
C ILE A 231 -21.71 1.04 -8.68
N ASP A 232 -22.52 0.29 -9.40
CA ASP A 232 -23.12 -0.94 -8.87
C ASP A 232 -22.12 -2.10 -9.01
N ILE A 233 -21.92 -2.80 -7.90
CA ILE A 233 -20.99 -3.91 -7.73
C ILE A 233 -21.81 -5.17 -7.49
N ARG A 234 -21.52 -6.22 -8.27
CA ARG A 234 -22.08 -7.55 -8.02
C ARG A 234 -21.29 -8.24 -6.91
N LEU A 235 -22.00 -8.69 -5.89
CA LEU A 235 -21.46 -9.45 -4.77
C LEU A 235 -21.40 -10.93 -5.17
N PRO A 236 -20.25 -11.61 -4.99
CA PRO A 236 -20.18 -13.04 -5.22
C PRO A 236 -20.96 -13.80 -4.14
N GLY A 237 -21.43 -15.01 -4.45
CA GLY A 237 -22.18 -15.85 -3.50
C GLY A 237 -21.40 -16.26 -2.25
N THR A 238 -20.08 -16.00 -2.19
CA THR A 238 -19.25 -16.16 -0.99
C THR A 238 -19.47 -15.05 0.04
N VAL A 239 -20.11 -13.93 -0.34
CA VAL A 239 -20.50 -12.86 0.57
C VAL A 239 -21.92 -13.14 1.04
N GLY A 240 -22.08 -13.51 2.31
CA GLY A 240 -23.40 -13.75 2.90
C GLY A 240 -24.33 -12.54 2.81
N ALA A 241 -25.65 -12.79 2.82
CA ALA A 241 -26.67 -11.74 2.79
C ALA A 241 -26.52 -10.75 3.96
N ASP A 242 -26.23 -11.25 5.16
CA ASP A 242 -26.06 -10.45 6.38
C ASP A 242 -24.62 -9.93 6.59
N ALA A 243 -23.70 -10.21 5.67
CA ALA A 243 -22.30 -9.80 5.82
C ALA A 243 -22.19 -8.27 5.79
N VAL A 244 -21.46 -7.73 6.78
CA VAL A 244 -21.16 -6.30 6.87
C VAL A 244 -20.11 -5.95 5.82
N LEU A 245 -20.46 -5.07 4.89
CA LEU A 245 -19.56 -4.63 3.84
C LEU A 245 -18.68 -3.47 4.31
N HIS A 246 -17.38 -3.56 4.06
CA HIS A 246 -16.41 -2.52 4.37
C HIS A 246 -15.97 -1.77 3.12
N THR A 247 -15.50 -0.53 3.29
CA THR A 247 -15.07 0.31 2.15
C THR A 247 -13.92 -0.37 1.38
N PRO A 248 -14.04 -0.54 0.05
CA PRO A 248 -13.16 -1.44 -0.70
C PRO A 248 -11.84 -0.78 -1.12
N THR A 249 -10.94 -1.57 -1.71
CA THR A 249 -9.82 -1.06 -2.52
C THR A 249 -10.19 -1.14 -4.00
N LEU A 250 -9.87 -0.09 -4.77
CA LEU A 250 -10.00 -0.13 -6.23
C LEU A 250 -8.66 -0.40 -6.88
N ARG A 251 -8.64 -1.29 -7.86
CA ARG A 251 -7.44 -1.69 -8.58
C ARG A 251 -7.71 -1.77 -10.08
N PRO A 252 -7.22 -0.79 -10.87
CA PRO A 252 -7.12 -0.94 -12.30
C PRO A 252 -6.19 -2.10 -12.66
N THR A 253 -6.61 -2.95 -13.58
CA THR A 253 -5.82 -4.09 -14.08
C THR A 253 -5.22 -3.79 -15.44
N LEU A 254 -4.24 -4.60 -15.85
CA LEU A 254 -3.59 -4.46 -17.16
C LEU A 254 -4.54 -4.75 -18.33
N ASP A 255 -5.58 -5.56 -18.11
CA ASP A 255 -6.61 -5.89 -19.12
C ASP A 255 -7.76 -4.86 -19.18
N GLY A 256 -7.58 -3.67 -18.59
CA GLY A 256 -8.53 -2.57 -18.72
C GLY A 256 -9.78 -2.68 -17.83
N ARG A 257 -9.72 -3.48 -16.75
CA ARG A 257 -10.83 -3.67 -15.80
C ARG A 257 -10.56 -2.96 -14.47
N VAL A 258 -11.63 -2.74 -13.72
CA VAL A 258 -11.55 -2.26 -12.33
C VAL A 258 -11.98 -3.39 -11.41
N VAL A 259 -11.00 -3.96 -10.70
CA VAL A 259 -11.28 -4.87 -9.60
C VAL A 259 -11.60 -4.07 -8.36
N VAL A 260 -12.63 -4.51 -7.66
CA VAL A 260 -13.07 -3.97 -6.37
C VAL A 260 -12.80 -5.03 -5.32
N ASP A 261 -11.70 -4.87 -4.60
CA ASP A 261 -11.32 -5.79 -3.52
C ASP A 261 -12.17 -5.40 -2.28
N LEU A 262 -13.26 -6.13 -2.04
CA LEU A 262 -14.32 -5.79 -1.08
C LEU A 262 -14.18 -6.59 0.24
N PRO A 263 -13.75 -5.96 1.34
CA PRO A 263 -13.70 -6.63 2.63
C PRO A 263 -15.10 -6.79 3.24
N HIS A 264 -15.32 -7.91 3.92
CA HIS A 264 -16.56 -8.20 4.63
C HIS A 264 -16.29 -9.00 5.92
N SER A 265 -17.26 -8.94 6.83
CA SER A 265 -17.27 -9.65 8.12
C SER A 265 -18.65 -10.14 8.48
#